data_AF-A0A3D0NAH1-F1
#
_entry.id   AF-A0A3D0NAH1-F1
#
_cell.length_a   1.000
_cell.length_b   1.000
_cell.length_c   1.000
_cell.angle_alpha   90.00
_cell.angle_beta   90.00
_cell.angle_gamma   90.00
#
_symmetry.space_group_name_H-M   'P 1'
#
loop_
_entity.id
_entity.type
_entity.pdbx_description
1 polymer ?
#
loop_
_entity_poly.entity_id
_entity_poly.type
_entity_poly.pdbx_seq_one_letter_code
_entity_poly.pdbx_strand_id
1 'polypeptide(L)'
;MPLRLVATNGPGADLSADLLLAWRGAQANITARLGALCSPADTELPPPALDLLDIAVALYAADIAVKRGERERWPRSFELTVTVRDAASWRSLTPELHRLVHELARDTIRLSFREGDQAPPAIAPAADALPPTLRPDCVSTLSGGLDSLAGAVMLQQTGRSPLYVLHRSGNPAVRTAQQGALGALDMQWPGEWAA
;
A
#
# COMPACT_ATOMS: atom_id res chain seq x y z
N MET A 1 26.14 5.12 10.76
CA MET A 1 24.82 5.64 11.19
C MET A 1 23.77 4.97 10.32
N PRO A 2 22.62 4.52 10.87
CA PRO A 2 21.55 3.97 10.04
C PRO A 2 21.02 5.06 9.10
N LEU A 3 20.63 4.67 7.89
CA LEU A 3 20.00 5.57 6.92
C LEU A 3 18.69 6.10 7.51
N ARG A 4 18.45 7.41 7.46
CA ARG A 4 17.27 8.06 8.02
C ARG A 4 16.34 8.52 6.90
N LEU A 5 15.16 7.92 6.86
CA LEU A 5 14.11 8.26 5.91
C LEU A 5 13.02 9.06 6.63
N VAL A 6 12.48 10.06 5.94
CA VAL A 6 11.31 10.80 6.39
C VAL A 6 10.24 10.72 5.32
N ALA A 7 9.06 10.24 5.70
CA ALA A 7 7.89 10.13 4.86
C ALA A 7 6.84 11.16 5.26
N THR A 8 6.40 11.98 4.31
CA THR A 8 5.43 13.06 4.55
C THR A 8 4.39 13.16 3.43
N ASN A 9 3.16 13.43 3.83
CA ASN A 9 2.03 13.72 2.94
C ASN A 9 1.67 15.22 2.90
N GLY A 10 2.54 16.08 3.46
CA GLY A 10 2.34 17.53 3.55
C GLY A 10 3.64 18.33 3.33
N PRO A 11 3.56 19.67 3.21
CA PRO A 11 4.72 20.52 2.99
C PRO A 11 5.64 20.49 4.22
N GLY A 12 6.86 19.98 4.05
CA GLY A 12 7.84 19.94 5.12
C GLY A 12 9.13 19.27 4.66
N ALA A 13 10.16 20.08 4.43
CA ALA A 13 11.51 19.59 4.22
C ALA A 13 12.12 19.28 5.58
N ASP A 14 12.35 18.00 5.87
CA ASP A 14 13.12 17.63 7.04
C ASP A 14 14.61 17.61 6.70
N LEU A 15 15.32 18.66 7.10
CA LEU A 15 16.75 18.82 6.86
C LEU A 15 17.61 17.75 7.57
N SER A 16 17.03 16.94 8.46
CA SER A 16 17.71 15.84 9.13
C SER A 16 17.61 14.51 8.39
N ALA A 17 16.79 14.42 7.34
CA ALA A 17 16.59 13.20 6.55
C ALA A 17 17.74 12.97 5.57
N ASP A 18 18.22 11.72 5.48
CA ASP A 18 19.13 11.30 4.42
C ASP A 18 18.35 11.05 3.11
N LEU A 19 17.06 10.70 3.23
CA LEU A 19 16.12 10.59 2.10
C LEU A 19 14.71 11.05 2.51
N LEU A 20 14.12 11.93 1.69
CA LEU A 20 12.75 12.39 1.82
C LEU A 20 11.84 11.59 0.89
N LEU A 21 10.74 11.05 1.41
CA LEU A 21 9.66 10.40 0.68
C LEU A 21 8.41 11.26 0.80
N ALA A 22 7.97 11.89 -0.30
CA ALA A 22 6.81 12.75 -0.30
C ALA A 22 5.89 12.43 -1.48
N TRP A 23 4.58 12.29 -1.23
CA TRP A 23 3.59 12.01 -2.27
C TRP A 23 2.57 13.14 -2.46
N ARG A 24 2.78 14.29 -1.81
CA ARG A 24 1.96 15.50 -1.92
C ARG A 24 2.84 16.74 -1.73
N GLY A 25 2.33 17.90 -2.16
CA GLY A 25 3.02 19.19 -2.03
C GLY A 25 4.18 19.39 -3.01
N ALA A 26 4.89 20.50 -2.86
CA ALA A 26 5.94 20.93 -3.80
C ALA A 26 7.17 20.00 -3.86
N GLN A 27 7.35 19.16 -2.84
CA GLN A 27 8.47 18.22 -2.75
C GLN A 27 8.07 16.78 -3.14
N ALA A 28 6.88 16.59 -3.70
CA ALA A 28 6.40 15.26 -4.07
C ALA A 28 7.36 14.58 -5.07
N ASN A 29 7.85 13.40 -4.68
CA ASN A 29 8.72 12.55 -5.47
C ASN A 29 8.17 11.11 -5.62
N ILE A 30 6.98 10.85 -5.06
CA ILE A 30 6.21 9.62 -5.17
C ILE A 30 4.81 9.99 -5.64
N THR A 31 4.15 9.10 -6.39
CA THR A 31 2.73 9.24 -6.73
C THR A 31 1.92 8.18 -5.97
N ALA A 32 1.03 8.62 -5.09
CA ALA A 32 0.09 7.75 -4.39
C ALA A 32 -1.35 8.03 -4.89
N ARG A 33 -1.90 7.10 -5.69
CA ARG A 33 -3.27 7.20 -6.23
C ARG A 33 -4.27 6.44 -5.36
N LEU A 34 -4.46 6.92 -4.13
CA LEU A 34 -5.36 6.27 -3.18
C LEU A 34 -6.84 6.41 -3.52
N GLY A 35 -7.21 7.40 -4.37
CA GLY A 35 -8.59 7.61 -4.82
C GLY A 35 -9.21 6.44 -5.57
N ALA A 36 -8.41 5.54 -6.15
CA ALA A 36 -8.92 4.33 -6.78
C ALA A 36 -9.48 3.32 -5.76
N LEU A 37 -9.10 3.44 -4.49
CA LEU A 37 -9.59 2.61 -3.39
C LEU A 37 -10.88 3.17 -2.77
N CYS A 38 -11.30 4.38 -3.18
CA CYS A 38 -12.48 5.04 -2.64
C CYS A 38 -13.61 5.01 -3.66
N SER A 39 -14.76 4.51 -3.24
CA SER A 39 -16.03 4.65 -3.97
C SER A 39 -16.64 6.03 -3.72
N PRO A 40 -17.38 6.60 -4.69
CA PRO A 40 -18.19 7.80 -4.47
C PRO A 40 -19.24 7.63 -3.35
N ALA A 41 -19.59 6.38 -3.02
CA ALA A 41 -20.50 6.04 -1.93
C ALA A 41 -19.80 5.86 -0.58
N ASP A 42 -18.46 5.83 -0.54
CA ASP A 42 -17.72 5.67 0.70
C ASP A 42 -17.87 6.94 1.53
N THR A 43 -18.30 6.74 2.77
CA THR A 43 -18.22 7.77 3.80
C THR A 43 -16.74 8.03 4.10
N GLU A 44 -16.40 9.27 4.43
CA GLU A 44 -15.03 9.70 4.72
C GLU A 44 -14.30 8.67 5.61
N LEU A 45 -13.19 8.11 5.12
CA LEU A 45 -12.43 7.10 5.84
C LEU A 45 -11.98 7.65 7.21
N PRO A 46 -12.06 6.86 8.29
CA PRO A 46 -11.70 7.36 9.60
C PRO A 46 -10.20 7.69 9.65
N PRO A 47 -9.79 8.70 10.46
CA PRO A 47 -8.39 9.16 10.52
C PRO A 47 -7.35 8.04 10.72
N PRO A 48 -7.57 7.02 11.57
CA PRO A 48 -6.63 5.90 11.70
C PRO A 48 -6.48 5.05 10.42
N ALA A 49 -7.54 4.90 9.63
CA ALA A 49 -7.45 4.17 8.36
C ALA A 49 -6.64 4.95 7.33
N LEU A 50 -6.80 6.28 7.31
CA LEU A 50 -6.00 7.15 6.45
C LEU A 50 -4.52 7.16 6.86
N ASP A 51 -4.23 7.20 8.16
CA ASP A 51 -2.85 7.08 8.64
C ASP A 51 -2.24 5.72 8.29
N LEU A 52 -3.02 4.62 8.40
CA LEU A 52 -2.54 3.30 8.00
C LEU A 52 -2.16 3.26 6.51
N LEU A 53 -2.96 3.91 5.65
CA LEU A 53 -2.63 4.06 4.23
C LEU A 53 -1.34 4.86 4.02
N ASP A 54 -1.17 5.97 4.72
CA ASP A 54 0.05 6.79 4.64
C ASP A 54 1.29 6.01 5.13
N ILE A 55 1.16 5.21 6.20
CA ILE A 55 2.21 4.31 6.70
C ILE A 55 2.53 3.22 5.67
N ALA A 56 1.53 2.62 5.04
CA ALA A 56 1.72 1.61 4.01
C ALA A 56 2.44 2.19 2.78
N VAL A 57 2.07 3.38 2.33
CA VAL A 57 2.76 4.11 1.25
C VAL A 57 4.21 4.40 1.64
N ALA A 58 4.46 4.88 2.86
CA ALA A 58 5.81 5.16 3.36
C ALA A 58 6.69 3.91 3.39
N LEU A 59 6.16 2.79 3.91
CA LEU A 59 6.87 1.51 3.96
C LEU A 59 7.17 0.98 2.56
N TYR A 60 6.19 1.03 1.65
CA TYR A 60 6.37 0.58 0.27
C TYR A 60 7.41 1.43 -0.48
N ALA A 61 7.35 2.75 -0.33
CA ALA A 61 8.33 3.65 -0.95
C ALA A 61 9.73 3.46 -0.36
N ALA A 62 9.84 3.24 0.96
CA ALA A 62 11.11 2.92 1.61
C ALA A 62 11.67 1.57 1.12
N ASP A 63 10.80 0.57 0.92
CA ASP A 63 11.19 -0.74 0.38
C ASP A 63 11.85 -0.64 -1.00
N ILE A 64 11.32 0.23 -1.86
CA ILE A 64 11.89 0.51 -3.19
C ILE A 64 13.18 1.32 -3.08
N ALA A 65 13.20 2.35 -2.24
CA ALA A 65 14.29 3.30 -2.18
C ALA A 65 15.57 2.75 -1.52
N VAL A 66 15.42 1.91 -0.50
CA VAL A 66 16.55 1.33 0.23
C VAL A 66 16.93 0.00 -0.41
N LYS A 67 18.01 -0.03 -1.18
CA LYS A 67 18.46 -1.28 -1.84
C LYS A 67 18.82 -2.35 -0.81
N ARG A 68 18.41 -3.59 -1.08
CA ARG A 68 18.94 -4.77 -0.39
C ARG A 68 20.39 -4.99 -0.77
N GLY A 69 21.19 -5.51 0.16
CA GLY A 69 22.53 -5.98 -0.16
C GLY A 69 22.51 -7.33 -0.89
N GLU A 70 23.69 -7.83 -1.24
CA GLU A 70 23.84 -9.06 -2.01
C GLU A 70 24.05 -10.29 -1.11
N ARG A 71 23.64 -11.46 -1.61
CA ARG A 71 23.80 -12.77 -0.94
C ARG A 71 23.14 -12.75 0.45
N GLU A 72 23.85 -13.20 1.48
CA GLU A 72 23.35 -13.22 2.87
C GLU A 72 23.24 -11.84 3.52
N ARG A 73 23.65 -10.76 2.83
CA ARG A 73 23.55 -9.38 3.33
C ARG A 73 22.30 -8.67 2.79
N TRP A 74 21.22 -9.41 2.60
CA TRP A 74 19.95 -8.89 2.11
C TRP A 74 19.08 -8.19 3.17
N PRO A 75 19.19 -8.45 4.50
CA PRO A 75 18.47 -7.67 5.51
C PRO A 75 18.98 -6.24 5.58
N ARG A 76 18.05 -5.30 5.69
CA ARG A 76 18.34 -3.86 5.81
C ARG A 76 18.11 -3.37 7.22
N SER A 77 18.83 -2.32 7.60
CA SER A 77 18.60 -1.60 8.85
C SER A 77 18.55 -0.10 8.57
N PHE A 78 17.42 0.53 8.85
CA PHE A 78 17.22 1.97 8.62
C PHE A 78 16.11 2.53 9.54
N GLU A 79 16.06 3.85 9.64
CA GLU A 79 15.03 4.57 10.39
C GLU A 79 14.02 5.17 9.42
N LEU A 80 12.73 5.08 9.76
CA LEU A 80 11.65 5.65 8.95
C LEU A 80 10.72 6.46 9.86
N THR A 81 10.71 7.77 9.67
CA THR A 81 9.79 8.67 10.35
C THR A 81 8.59 8.94 9.46
N VAL A 82 7.38 8.68 9.92
CA VAL A 82 6.14 8.91 9.16
C VAL A 82 5.34 10.04 9.81
N THR A 83 4.91 11.01 9.01
CA THR A 83 3.94 12.02 9.43
C THR A 83 2.53 11.39 9.45
N VAL A 84 1.84 11.46 10.58
CA VAL A 84 0.50 10.89 10.82
C VAL A 84 -0.41 11.94 11.48
N ARG A 85 -1.71 11.65 11.59
CA ARG A 85 -2.72 12.55 12.19
C ARG A 85 -2.72 12.47 13.72
N ASP A 86 -2.50 11.28 14.29
CA ASP A 86 -2.40 11.06 15.74
C ASP A 86 -1.13 10.25 16.07
N ALA A 87 -0.04 10.94 16.39
CA ALA A 87 1.22 10.25 16.64
C ALA A 87 1.20 9.46 17.96
N ALA A 88 0.37 9.86 18.94
CA ALA A 88 0.29 9.14 20.20
C ALA A 88 -0.28 7.73 20.01
N SER A 89 -1.36 7.60 19.23
CA SER A 89 -1.95 6.30 18.89
C SER A 89 -0.94 5.39 18.18
N TRP A 90 -0.23 5.89 17.16
CA TRP A 90 0.75 5.09 16.43
C TRP A 90 2.00 4.75 17.22
N ARG A 91 2.45 5.65 18.12
CA ARG A 91 3.54 5.35 19.05
C ARG A 91 3.20 4.17 19.94
N SER A 92 1.94 4.06 20.41
CA SER A 92 1.50 2.92 21.23
C SER A 92 1.53 1.58 20.49
N LEU A 93 1.38 1.60 19.16
CA LEU A 93 1.40 0.41 18.27
C LEU A 93 2.77 0.12 17.66
N THR A 94 3.80 0.88 18.04
CA THR A 94 5.15 0.74 17.47
C THR A 94 5.72 -0.68 17.62
N PRO A 95 5.59 -1.37 18.78
CA PRO A 95 6.10 -2.74 18.93
C PRO A 95 5.46 -3.72 17.95
N GLU A 96 4.14 -3.63 17.75
CA GLU A 96 3.38 -4.47 16.83
C GLU A 96 3.78 -4.22 15.38
N LEU A 97 3.94 -2.94 15.01
CA LEU A 97 4.38 -2.56 13.67
C LEU A 97 5.81 -2.99 13.38
N HIS A 98 6.74 -2.83 14.33
CA HIS A 98 8.11 -3.34 14.19
C HIS A 98 8.12 -4.85 13.98
N ARG A 99 7.33 -5.59 14.78
CA ARG A 99 7.19 -7.04 14.61
C ARG A 99 6.61 -7.41 13.24
N LEU A 100 5.52 -6.75 12.83
CA LEU A 100 4.87 -7.01 11.54
C LEU A 100 5.85 -6.80 10.38
N VAL A 101 6.53 -5.67 10.36
CA VAL A 101 7.49 -5.34 9.31
C VAL A 101 8.68 -6.29 9.31
N HIS A 102 9.18 -6.67 10.49
CA HIS A 102 10.24 -7.66 10.60
C HIS A 102 9.81 -9.04 10.07
N GLU A 103 8.60 -9.50 10.40
CA GLU A 103 8.12 -10.81 9.91
C GLU A 103 7.94 -10.82 8.38
N LEU A 104 7.41 -9.73 7.82
CA LEU A 104 7.15 -9.62 6.39
C LEU A 104 8.41 -9.42 5.55
N ALA A 105 9.35 -8.61 6.03
CA ALA A 105 10.49 -8.15 5.23
C ALA A 105 11.85 -8.63 5.74
N ARG A 106 11.90 -9.20 6.96
CA ARG A 106 13.13 -9.54 7.73
C ARG A 106 14.12 -8.38 7.89
N ASP A 107 13.63 -7.16 7.73
CA ASP A 107 14.38 -5.94 7.92
C ASP A 107 14.27 -5.45 9.36
N THR A 108 15.23 -4.63 9.78
CA THR A 108 15.20 -3.89 11.05
C THR A 108 14.86 -2.44 10.74
N ILE A 109 13.56 -2.13 10.72
CA ILE A 109 13.06 -0.79 10.41
C ILE A 109 12.63 -0.12 11.71
N ARG A 110 13.37 0.90 12.14
CA ARG A 110 12.98 1.72 13.31
C ARG A 110 11.95 2.75 12.85
N LEU A 111 10.69 2.44 13.08
CA LEU A 111 9.57 3.36 12.86
C LEU A 111 9.50 4.42 13.95
N SER A 112 9.27 5.67 13.56
CA SER A 112 8.88 6.75 14.45
C SER A 112 7.76 7.59 13.82
N PHE A 113 6.99 8.28 14.67
CA PHE A 113 5.78 9.00 14.23
C PHE A 113 5.79 10.43 14.74
N ARG A 114 5.43 11.35 13.85
CA ARG A 114 5.23 12.77 14.14
C ARG A 114 3.87 13.23 13.63
N GLU A 115 3.30 14.21 14.31
CA GLU A 115 2.04 14.81 13.84
C GLU A 115 2.34 15.79 12.71
N GLY A 116 1.44 15.84 11.73
CA GLY A 116 1.48 16.85 10.67
C GLY A 116 0.88 18.17 11.14
N ASP A 117 1.45 19.28 10.67
CA ASP A 117 0.96 20.63 11.01
C ASP A 117 -0.38 20.99 10.33
N GLN A 118 -0.82 20.18 9.36
CA GLN A 118 -2.03 20.41 8.61
C GLN A 118 -2.86 19.13 8.49
N ALA A 119 -4.18 19.30 8.54
CA ALA A 119 -5.10 18.23 8.16
C ALA A 119 -4.82 17.85 6.69
N PRO A 120 -4.43 16.60 6.42
CA PRO A 120 -4.18 16.15 5.05
C PRO A 120 -5.48 16.23 4.25
N PRO A 121 -5.41 16.62 2.95
CA PRO A 121 -6.61 16.73 2.14
C PRO A 121 -7.29 15.37 1.99
N ALA A 122 -8.63 15.40 1.95
CA ALA A 122 -9.47 14.24 1.71
C ALA A 122 -8.99 13.48 0.46
N ILE A 123 -9.05 12.15 0.53
CA ILE A 123 -8.76 11.31 -0.64
C ILE A 123 -9.98 11.42 -1.55
N ALA A 124 -9.86 12.21 -2.62
CA ALA A 124 -10.92 12.28 -3.63
C ALA A 124 -10.98 10.96 -4.40
N PRO A 125 -12.18 10.42 -4.69
CA PRO A 125 -12.34 9.28 -5.58
C PRO A 125 -11.67 9.54 -6.93
N ALA A 126 -10.94 8.55 -7.45
CA ALA A 126 -10.35 8.64 -8.77
C ALA A 126 -11.42 8.44 -9.87
N ALA A 127 -11.15 8.91 -11.09
CA ALA A 127 -12.01 8.65 -12.24
C ALA A 127 -12.16 7.15 -12.55
N ASP A 128 -11.19 6.34 -12.13
CA ASP A 128 -11.16 4.87 -12.26
C ASP A 128 -11.71 4.17 -10.98
N ALA A 129 -12.61 4.82 -10.23
CA ALA A 129 -13.21 4.22 -9.04
C ALA A 129 -14.00 2.94 -9.38
N LEU A 130 -14.19 2.09 -8.37
CA LEU A 130 -14.94 0.84 -8.51
C LEU A 130 -16.30 1.08 -9.21
N PRO A 131 -16.72 0.19 -10.13
CA PRO A 131 -18.00 0.35 -10.82
C PRO A 131 -19.13 0.56 -9.82
N PRO A 132 -20.04 1.53 -10.03
CA PRO A 132 -21.14 1.81 -9.09
C PRO A 132 -22.07 0.62 -8.86
N THR A 133 -22.03 -0.39 -9.72
CA THR A 133 -22.78 -1.64 -9.63
C THR A 133 -22.06 -2.73 -8.83
N LEU A 134 -20.73 -2.64 -8.71
CA LEU A 134 -19.95 -3.64 -7.98
C LEU A 134 -20.05 -3.38 -6.47
N ARG A 135 -20.33 -4.43 -5.71
CA ARG A 135 -20.36 -4.40 -4.24
C ARG A 135 -19.49 -5.56 -3.74
N PRO A 136 -18.17 -5.36 -3.64
CA PRO A 136 -17.31 -6.41 -3.18
C PRO A 136 -17.68 -6.84 -1.76
N ASP A 137 -17.79 -8.14 -1.53
CA ASP A 137 -18.09 -8.73 -0.22
C ASP A 137 -16.83 -9.32 0.46
N CYS A 138 -15.71 -9.34 -0.26
CA CYS A 138 -14.40 -9.74 0.23
C CYS A 138 -13.27 -9.09 -0.56
N VAL A 139 -12.07 -9.19 0.01
CA VAL A 139 -10.80 -8.81 -0.62
C VAL A 139 -9.94 -10.06 -0.75
N SER A 140 -9.37 -10.30 -1.93
CA SER A 140 -8.50 -11.45 -2.18
C SER A 140 -7.26 -11.05 -2.97
N THR A 141 -6.09 -11.62 -2.66
CA THR A 141 -4.88 -11.33 -3.43
C THR A 141 -4.83 -12.16 -4.71
N LEU A 142 -4.44 -11.54 -5.82
CA LEU A 142 -4.28 -12.21 -7.12
C LEU A 142 -2.86 -12.00 -7.66
N SER A 143 -1.92 -12.82 -7.21
CA SER A 143 -0.51 -12.69 -7.58
C SER A 143 -0.21 -12.98 -9.06
N GLY A 144 -1.10 -13.71 -9.75
CA GLY A 144 -0.89 -14.27 -11.08
C GLY A 144 -0.34 -15.70 -11.08
N GLY A 145 -0.14 -16.30 -9.90
CA GLY A 145 0.20 -17.71 -9.74
C GLY A 145 -1.01 -18.63 -9.79
N LEU A 146 -0.77 -19.94 -9.94
CA LEU A 146 -1.83 -20.94 -10.01
C LEU A 146 -2.69 -20.98 -8.74
N ASP A 147 -2.07 -20.90 -7.56
CA ASP A 147 -2.79 -21.00 -6.29
C ASP A 147 -3.71 -19.80 -6.04
N SER A 148 -3.25 -18.58 -6.37
CA SER A 148 -4.08 -17.38 -6.23
C SER A 148 -5.23 -17.36 -7.25
N LEU A 149 -5.00 -17.90 -8.46
CA LEU A 149 -6.07 -18.10 -9.43
C LEU A 149 -7.07 -19.18 -8.96
N ALA A 150 -6.61 -20.28 -8.37
CA ALA A 150 -7.50 -21.30 -7.83
C ALA A 150 -8.38 -20.75 -6.70
N GLY A 151 -7.81 -19.93 -5.80
CA GLY A 151 -8.56 -19.21 -4.77
C GLY A 151 -9.58 -18.24 -5.36
N ALA A 152 -9.19 -17.48 -6.39
CA ALA A 152 -10.10 -16.58 -7.11
C ALA A 152 -11.28 -17.33 -7.74
N VAL A 153 -11.02 -18.44 -8.44
CA VAL A 153 -12.06 -19.31 -9.02
C VAL A 153 -12.99 -19.86 -7.94
N MET A 154 -12.46 -20.30 -6.79
CA MET A 154 -13.28 -20.80 -5.69
C MET A 154 -14.22 -19.71 -5.14
N LEU A 155 -13.73 -18.48 -4.98
CA LEU A 155 -14.56 -17.36 -4.54
C LEU A 155 -15.72 -17.12 -5.51
N GLN A 156 -15.45 -17.10 -6.81
CA GLN A 156 -16.50 -16.93 -7.81
C GLN A 156 -17.50 -18.09 -7.83
N GLN A 157 -17.03 -19.35 -7.80
CA GLN A 157 -17.89 -20.54 -7.80
C GLN A 157 -18.78 -20.63 -6.56
N THR A 158 -18.39 -20.00 -5.46
CA THR A 158 -19.17 -19.96 -4.22
C THR A 158 -20.07 -18.71 -4.14
N GLY A 159 -20.20 -17.96 -5.23
CA GLY A 159 -21.09 -16.81 -5.35
C GLY A 159 -20.61 -15.56 -4.60
N ARG A 160 -19.31 -15.46 -4.31
CA ARG A 160 -18.70 -14.27 -3.71
C ARG A 160 -18.48 -13.19 -4.77
N SER A 161 -18.42 -11.93 -4.35
CA SER A 161 -17.97 -10.82 -5.21
C SER A 161 -16.65 -10.25 -4.68
N PRO A 162 -15.49 -10.77 -5.13
CA PRO A 162 -14.20 -10.35 -4.63
C PRO A 162 -13.69 -9.06 -5.28
N LEU A 163 -13.09 -8.19 -4.46
CA LEU A 163 -12.13 -7.19 -4.90
C LEU A 163 -10.74 -7.83 -4.88
N TYR A 164 -10.18 -8.09 -6.06
CA TYR A 164 -8.83 -8.60 -6.17
C TYR A 164 -7.80 -7.50 -5.96
N VAL A 165 -6.71 -7.83 -5.27
CA VAL A 165 -5.60 -6.91 -5.03
C VAL A 165 -4.32 -7.55 -5.54
N LEU A 166 -3.58 -6.80 -6.36
CA LEU A 166 -2.32 -7.28 -6.93
C LEU A 166 -1.26 -6.19 -7.06
N HIS A 167 -0.01 -6.60 -6.85
CA HIS A 167 1.14 -5.79 -7.23
C HIS A 167 1.44 -5.99 -8.71
N ARG A 168 1.33 -4.93 -9.52
CA ARG A 168 1.66 -4.98 -10.95
C ARG A 168 3.17 -5.04 -11.13
N SER A 169 3.70 -6.24 -11.37
CA SER A 169 5.15 -6.47 -11.46
C SER A 169 5.78 -5.75 -12.64
N GLY A 170 7.03 -5.28 -12.49
CA GLY A 170 7.87 -4.83 -13.60
C GLY A 170 8.32 -5.97 -14.51
N ASN A 171 8.36 -7.20 -14.00
CA ASN A 171 8.81 -8.38 -14.73
C ASN A 171 7.78 -8.80 -15.80
N PRO A 172 8.17 -8.89 -17.09
CA PRO A 172 7.26 -9.25 -18.17
C PRO A 172 6.57 -10.60 -17.98
N ALA A 173 7.28 -11.63 -17.51
CA ALA A 173 6.71 -12.96 -17.33
C ALA A 173 5.63 -12.97 -16.24
N VAL A 174 5.88 -12.29 -15.12
CA VAL A 174 4.90 -12.14 -14.04
C VAL A 174 3.68 -11.34 -14.53
N ARG A 175 3.91 -10.27 -15.30
CA ARG A 175 2.82 -9.46 -15.87
C ARG A 175 1.94 -10.29 -16.81
N THR A 176 2.54 -11.11 -17.67
CA THR A 176 1.79 -12.01 -18.56
C THR A 176 0.94 -13.01 -17.78
N ALA A 177 1.49 -13.60 -16.72
CA ALA A 177 0.72 -14.49 -15.86
C ALA A 177 -0.45 -13.78 -15.15
N GLN A 178 -0.22 -12.55 -14.64
CA GLN A 178 -1.27 -11.72 -14.03
C GLN A 178 -2.38 -11.38 -15.03
N GLN A 179 -2.02 -10.96 -16.24
CA GLN A 179 -2.98 -10.67 -17.31
C GLN A 179 -3.76 -11.92 -17.73
N GLY A 180 -3.10 -13.07 -17.80
CA GLY A 180 -3.76 -14.35 -18.06
C GLY A 180 -4.79 -14.72 -17.01
N ALA A 181 -4.45 -14.57 -15.72
CA ALA A 181 -5.37 -14.82 -14.62
C ALA A 181 -6.60 -13.89 -14.65
N LEU A 182 -6.38 -12.58 -14.85
CA LEU A 182 -7.47 -11.60 -14.98
C LEU A 182 -8.35 -11.91 -16.20
N GLY A 183 -7.74 -12.23 -17.34
CA GLY A 183 -8.49 -12.60 -18.55
C GLY A 183 -9.31 -13.87 -18.37
N ALA A 184 -8.79 -14.88 -17.65
CA ALA A 184 -9.54 -16.09 -17.33
C ALA A 184 -10.78 -15.79 -16.47
N LEU A 185 -10.64 -14.91 -15.48
CA LEU A 185 -11.75 -14.48 -14.63
C LEU A 185 -12.79 -13.66 -15.41
N ASP A 186 -12.36 -12.75 -16.29
CA ASP A 186 -13.26 -11.93 -17.11
C ASP A 186 -14.07 -12.78 -18.10
N MET A 187 -13.43 -13.78 -18.72
CA MET A 187 -14.11 -14.69 -19.65
C MET A 187 -15.19 -15.54 -19.00
N GLN A 188 -15.04 -15.88 -17.71
CA GLN A 188 -15.95 -16.79 -16.99
C GLN A 188 -16.99 -16.04 -16.15
N TRP A 189 -16.62 -14.90 -15.56
CA TRP A 189 -17.46 -14.08 -14.67
C TRP A 189 -17.37 -12.60 -15.04
N PRO A 190 -17.85 -12.19 -16.22
CA PRO A 190 -17.75 -10.82 -16.69
C PRO A 190 -18.52 -9.86 -15.77
N GLY A 191 -17.82 -8.88 -15.20
CA GLY A 191 -18.43 -7.81 -14.38
C GLY A 191 -18.78 -8.18 -12.92
N GLU A 192 -18.45 -9.39 -12.46
CA GLU A 192 -18.74 -9.82 -11.07
C GLU A 192 -17.60 -9.53 -10.07
N TRP A 193 -16.48 -9.01 -10.55
CA TRP A 193 -15.27 -8.71 -9.77
C TRP A 193 -14.59 -7.41 -10.25
N ALA A 194 -13.62 -6.91 -9.46
CA ALA A 194 -12.69 -5.84 -9.87
C ALA A 194 -11.26 -6.15 -9.36
N ALA A 195 -10.24 -5.53 -9.96
CA ALA A 195 -8.84 -5.70 -9.60
C ALA A 195 -7.95 -4.47 -9.88
#